data_AF-A0A924NUN8-F1
#
_entry.id   AF-A0A924NUN8-F1
#
_cell.length_a   1.000
_cell.length_b   1.000
_cell.length_c   1.000
_cell.angle_alpha   90.00
_cell.angle_beta   90.00
_cell.angle_gamma   90.00
#
_symmetry.space_group_name_H-M   'P 1'
#
loop_
_entity.id
_entity.type
_entity.pdbx_description
1 polymer ?
#
loop_
_entity_poly.entity_id
_entity_poly.type
_entity_poly.pdbx_seq_one_letter_code
_entity_poly.pdbx_strand_id
1 'polypeptide(L)'
;MRTSPLKLASHYLLLCALAVVCVFPFWWTLVTAISTQGNVFAFPPTFWPRSPSLENFREVFRAIPILSFFKNSVLIAALTVFWKLTLCSLAAYPLARMHFRGRKLVFGVILATLVLPSEVNFLVNFITVTKLSLVDTYTGVILP
;
A
#
# COMPACT_ATOMS: atom_id res chain seq x y z
N MET A 1 -2.49 30.09 -23.64
CA MET A 1 -2.21 28.93 -24.52
C MET A 1 -3.52 28.21 -24.83
N ARG A 2 -4.18 28.51 -25.97
CA ARG A 2 -5.36 27.76 -26.43
C ARG A 2 -4.85 26.49 -27.11
N THR A 3 -4.91 25.34 -26.45
CA THR A 3 -4.67 24.06 -27.11
C THR A 3 -5.71 23.86 -28.21
N SER A 4 -5.30 23.39 -29.39
CA SER A 4 -6.26 23.14 -30.47
C SER A 4 -7.23 22.03 -30.03
N PRO A 5 -8.52 22.10 -30.41
CA PRO A 5 -9.51 21.10 -29.99
C PRO A 5 -9.11 19.68 -30.37
N LEU A 6 -8.35 19.53 -31.47
CA LEU A 6 -7.82 18.25 -31.94
C LEU A 6 -6.74 17.66 -31.01
N LYS A 7 -5.82 18.50 -30.50
CA LYS A 7 -4.79 18.08 -29.53
C LYS A 7 -5.40 17.69 -28.19
N LEU A 8 -6.44 18.40 -27.78
CA LEU A 8 -7.19 18.10 -26.57
C LEU A 8 -7.92 16.75 -26.70
N ALA A 9 -8.62 16.53 -27.82
CA ALA A 9 -9.29 15.27 -28.11
C ALA A 9 -8.32 14.08 -28.12
N SER A 10 -7.17 14.20 -28.79
CA SER A 10 -6.16 13.13 -28.80
C SER A 10 -5.58 12.83 -27.41
N HIS A 11 -5.41 13.87 -26.58
CA HIS A 11 -4.90 13.71 -25.23
C HIS A 11 -5.90 12.97 -24.34
N TYR A 12 -7.18 13.33 -24.39
CA TYR A 12 -8.22 12.61 -23.65
C TYR A 12 -8.38 11.17 -24.15
N LEU A 13 -8.29 10.93 -25.45
CA LEU A 13 -8.34 9.58 -26.02
C LEU A 13 -7.22 8.68 -25.46
N LEU A 14 -5.99 9.23 -25.38
CA LEU A 14 -4.85 8.53 -24.78
C LEU A 14 -5.06 8.27 -23.29
N LEU A 15 -5.53 9.27 -22.53
CA LEU A 15 -5.82 9.12 -21.11
C LEU A 15 -6.93 8.09 -20.84
N CYS A 16 -7.99 8.07 -21.64
CA CYS A 16 -9.05 7.08 -21.55
C CYS A 16 -8.53 5.67 -21.85
N ALA A 17 -7.69 5.51 -22.88
CA ALA A 17 -7.08 4.21 -23.18
C ALA A 17 -6.19 3.73 -22.02
N LEU A 18 -5.36 4.60 -21.45
CA LEU A 18 -4.54 4.29 -20.29
C LEU A 18 -5.39 3.94 -19.06
N ALA A 19 -6.47 4.68 -18.82
CA ALA A 19 -7.41 4.41 -17.73
C ALA A 19 -8.05 3.02 -17.88
N VAL A 20 -8.46 2.62 -19.09
CA VAL A 20 -8.99 1.28 -19.34
C VAL A 20 -7.96 0.21 -18.99
N VAL A 21 -6.70 0.37 -19.42
CA VAL A 21 -5.62 -0.58 -19.10
C VAL A 21 -5.37 -0.66 -17.59
N CYS A 22 -5.37 0.47 -16.88
CA CYS A 22 -5.16 0.50 -15.43
C CYS A 22 -6.34 -0.06 -14.63
N VAL A 23 -7.58 0.16 -15.08
CA VAL A 23 -8.80 -0.29 -14.40
C VAL A 23 -9.10 -1.76 -14.69
N PHE A 24 -8.71 -2.26 -15.86
CA PHE A 24 -8.93 -3.63 -16.30
C PHE A 24 -8.61 -4.72 -15.25
N PRO A 25 -7.44 -4.74 -14.58
CA PRO A 25 -7.17 -5.76 -13.56
C PRO A 25 -8.16 -5.71 -12.38
N PHE A 26 -8.58 -4.50 -11.95
CA PHE A 26 -9.57 -4.35 -10.88
C PHE A 26 -10.96 -4.83 -11.34
N TRP A 27 -11.33 -4.51 -12.58
CA TRP A 27 -12.56 -5.01 -13.19
C TRP A 27 -12.58 -6.54 -13.22
N TRP A 28 -11.50 -7.15 -13.69
CA TRP A 28 -11.35 -8.60 -13.73
C TRP A 28 -11.48 -9.22 -12.33
N THR A 29 -10.79 -8.66 -11.33
CA THR A 29 -10.91 -9.16 -9.94
C THR A 29 -12.33 -9.06 -9.40
N LEU A 30 -13.06 -7.98 -9.72
CA LEU A 30 -14.44 -7.79 -9.28
C LEU A 30 -15.38 -8.83 -9.91
N VAL A 31 -15.25 -9.07 -11.21
CA VAL A 31 -16.02 -10.10 -11.93
C VAL A 31 -15.77 -11.48 -11.33
N THR A 32 -14.50 -11.82 -11.05
CA THR A 32 -14.16 -13.11 -10.44
C THR A 32 -14.70 -13.23 -9.01
N ALA A 33 -14.66 -12.16 -8.23
CA ALA A 33 -15.12 -12.16 -6.83
C ALA A 33 -16.64 -12.40 -6.71
N ILE A 34 -17.43 -11.97 -7.70
CA ILE A 34 -18.90 -12.04 -7.69
C ILE A 34 -19.42 -13.30 -8.41
N SER A 35 -18.57 -14.19 -8.94
CA SER A 35 -19.02 -15.36 -9.71
C SER A 35 -19.12 -16.65 -8.85
N THR A 36 -20.22 -17.40 -8.93
CA THR A 36 -20.60 -18.52 -7.99
C THR A 36 -19.83 -19.85 -8.10
N GLN A 37 -18.50 -19.85 -8.02
CA GLN A 37 -17.61 -21.01 -8.25
C GLN A 37 -17.39 -21.34 -9.74
N GLY A 38 -16.12 -21.40 -10.12
CA GLY A 38 -15.65 -21.89 -11.40
C GLY A 38 -16.05 -20.98 -12.56
N ASN A 39 -15.18 -20.10 -13.03
CA ASN A 39 -13.97 -20.60 -13.65
C ASN A 39 -13.01 -19.41 -13.86
N VAL A 40 -12.20 -19.07 -12.86
CA VAL A 40 -10.99 -18.24 -13.11
C VAL A 40 -10.14 -18.88 -14.22
N PHE A 41 -10.28 -20.20 -14.37
CA PHE A 41 -9.66 -21.03 -15.39
C PHE A 41 -10.59 -21.38 -16.59
N ALA A 42 -11.75 -20.73 -16.78
CA ALA A 42 -12.55 -20.97 -18.00
C ALA A 42 -11.79 -20.49 -19.23
N PHE A 43 -11.87 -21.31 -20.27
CA PHE A 43 -11.58 -20.87 -21.62
C PHE A 43 -12.85 -20.95 -22.48
N PRO A 44 -13.29 -19.85 -23.12
CA PRO A 44 -12.69 -18.51 -23.11
C PRO A 44 -12.91 -17.75 -21.78
N PRO A 45 -11.98 -16.85 -21.39
CA PRO A 45 -12.12 -15.99 -20.22
C PRO A 45 -13.40 -15.16 -20.28
N THR A 46 -14.17 -15.15 -19.19
CA THR A 46 -15.42 -14.37 -19.11
C THR A 46 -15.17 -13.01 -18.48
N PHE A 47 -15.39 -11.93 -19.25
CA PHE A 47 -15.29 -10.54 -18.76
C PHE A 47 -16.55 -10.04 -18.04
N TRP A 48 -17.56 -10.91 -17.89
CA TRP A 48 -18.83 -10.62 -17.24
C TRP A 48 -19.23 -11.77 -16.32
N PRO A 49 -19.85 -11.50 -15.14
CA PRO A 49 -20.29 -12.56 -14.24
C PRO A 49 -21.44 -13.34 -14.89
N ARG A 50 -21.26 -14.66 -15.08
CA ARG A 50 -22.32 -15.54 -15.61
C ARG A 50 -23.46 -15.73 -14.63
N SER A 51 -23.11 -15.86 -13.35
CA SER A 51 -24.03 -16.03 -12.23
C SER A 51 -23.55 -15.12 -11.10
N PRO A 52 -24.04 -13.87 -11.02
CA PRO A 52 -23.67 -12.98 -9.94
C PRO A 52 -24.14 -13.53 -8.59
N SER A 53 -23.21 -13.63 -7.63
CA SER A 53 -23.46 -14.13 -6.29
C SER A 53 -22.49 -13.51 -5.29
N LEU A 54 -22.98 -13.32 -4.07
CA LEU A 54 -22.17 -12.86 -2.93
C LEU A 54 -21.68 -14.03 -2.06
N GLU A 55 -21.82 -15.28 -2.54
CA GLU A 55 -21.46 -16.45 -1.76
C GLU A 55 -19.96 -16.49 -1.45
N ASN A 56 -19.09 -16.14 -2.40
CA ASN A 56 -17.64 -16.06 -2.16
C ASN A 56 -17.30 -15.10 -1.01
N PHE A 57 -18.01 -13.97 -0.90
CA PHE A 57 -17.82 -13.03 0.22
C PHE A 57 -18.26 -13.67 1.54
N ARG A 58 -19.45 -14.28 1.57
CA ARG A 58 -19.95 -14.98 2.77
C ARG A 58 -19.03 -16.10 3.22
N GLU A 59 -18.47 -16.84 2.26
CA GLU A 59 -17.52 -17.92 2.50
C GLU A 59 -16.25 -17.38 3.16
N VAL A 60 -15.68 -16.26 2.70
CA VAL A 60 -14.52 -15.63 3.34
C VAL A 60 -14.80 -15.24 4.78
N PHE A 61 -15.96 -14.65 5.09
CA PHE A 61 -16.34 -14.31 6.47
C PHE A 61 -16.50 -15.54 7.38
N ARG A 62 -16.78 -16.72 6.82
CA ARG A 62 -16.88 -17.98 7.56
C ARG A 62 -15.54 -18.72 7.66
N ALA A 63 -14.73 -18.68 6.60
CA ALA A 63 -13.48 -19.43 6.48
C ALA A 63 -12.34 -18.79 7.28
N ILE A 64 -12.31 -17.47 7.37
CA ILE A 64 -11.24 -16.73 8.08
C ILE A 64 -11.82 -15.58 8.92
N PRO A 65 -11.14 -15.19 10.02
CA PRO A 65 -11.54 -14.06 10.84
C PRO A 65 -11.17 -12.72 10.17
N ILE A 66 -11.74 -12.44 9.00
CA ILE A 66 -11.40 -11.28 8.17
C ILE A 66 -11.62 -9.94 8.88
N LEU A 67 -12.63 -9.85 9.76
CA LEU A 67 -12.86 -8.65 10.58
C LEU A 67 -11.70 -8.40 11.55
N SER A 68 -11.11 -9.45 12.12
CA SER A 68 -9.97 -9.33 13.02
C SER A 68 -8.74 -8.86 12.25
N PHE A 69 -8.48 -9.44 11.07
CA PHE A 69 -7.38 -8.98 10.20
C PHE A 69 -7.55 -7.52 9.80
N PHE A 70 -8.76 -7.12 9.41
CA PHE A 70 -9.06 -5.73 9.06
C PHE A 70 -8.83 -4.78 10.25
N LYS A 71 -9.35 -5.13 11.44
CA LYS A 71 -9.12 -4.33 12.66
C LYS A 71 -7.64 -4.20 12.99
N ASN A 72 -6.87 -5.29 12.89
CA ASN A 72 -5.44 -5.28 13.14
C ASN A 72 -4.71 -4.34 12.15
N SER A 73 -5.02 -4.44 10.84
CA SER A 73 -4.42 -3.58 9.82
C SER A 73 -4.75 -2.10 10.03
N VAL A 74 -6.01 -1.77 10.33
CA VAL A 74 -6.44 -0.38 10.60
C VAL A 74 -5.74 0.17 11.83
N LEU A 75 -5.68 -0.59 12.93
CA LEU A 75 -5.04 -0.18 14.17
C LEU A 75 -3.54 0.06 13.96
N ILE A 76 -2.84 -0.88 13.33
CA ILE A 76 -1.42 -0.77 13.02
C ILE A 76 -1.17 0.44 12.12
N ALA A 77 -1.90 0.57 11.01
CA ALA A 77 -1.71 1.68 10.08
C ALA A 77 -1.93 3.04 10.75
N ALA A 78 -3.01 3.19 11.53
CA ALA A 78 -3.30 4.44 12.23
C ALA A 78 -2.21 4.82 13.23
N LEU A 79 -1.79 3.86 14.08
CA LEU A 79 -0.76 4.09 15.09
C LEU A 79 0.61 4.36 14.47
N THR A 80 1.00 3.58 13.45
CA THR A 80 2.26 3.79 12.74
C THR A 80 2.30 5.15 12.06
N VAL A 81 1.22 5.56 11.37
CA VAL A 81 1.16 6.90 10.73
C VAL A 81 1.22 8.00 11.78
N PHE A 82 0.46 7.89 12.87
CA PHE A 82 0.46 8.87 13.94
C PHE A 82 1.86 9.08 14.54
N TRP A 83 2.53 7.99 14.93
CA TRP A 83 3.87 8.07 15.53
C TRP A 83 4.92 8.53 14.52
N LYS A 84 4.91 8.00 13.29
CA LYS A 84 5.84 8.43 12.24
C LYS A 84 5.69 9.92 11.94
N LEU A 85 4.46 10.41 11.73
CA LEU A 85 4.25 11.84 11.46
C LEU A 85 4.72 12.71 12.62
N THR A 86 4.43 12.31 13.87
CA THR A 86 4.84 13.06 15.05
C THR A 86 6.37 13.13 15.14
N LEU A 87 7.05 11.98 15.12
CA LEU A 87 8.51 11.91 15.26
C LEU A 87 9.24 12.52 14.07
N CYS A 88 8.82 12.24 12.84
CA CYS A 88 9.42 12.80 11.64
C CYS A 88 9.23 14.32 11.57
N SER A 89 8.06 14.86 11.97
CA SER A 89 7.85 16.31 11.99
C SER A 89 8.73 17.00 13.03
N LEU A 90 8.85 16.41 14.22
CA LEU A 90 9.72 16.91 15.29
C LEU A 90 11.21 16.87 14.89
N ALA A 91 11.64 15.83 14.17
CA ALA A 91 13.01 15.71 13.67
C ALA A 91 13.29 16.63 12.47
N ALA A 92 12.32 16.76 11.55
CA ALA A 92 12.47 17.54 10.33
C ALA A 92 12.43 19.05 10.58
N TYR A 93 11.66 19.53 11.57
CA TYR A 93 11.49 20.96 11.80
C TYR A 93 12.81 21.69 12.12
N PRO A 94 13.64 21.24 13.10
CA PRO A 94 14.95 21.85 13.35
C PRO A 94 15.89 21.75 12.15
N LEU A 95 15.88 20.61 11.44
CA LEU A 95 16.67 20.40 10.24
C LEU A 95 16.26 21.30 9.06
N ALA A 96 15.01 21.76 9.01
CA ALA A 96 14.51 22.65 7.96
C ALA A 96 14.65 24.13 8.32
N ARG A 97 14.28 24.51 9.56
CA ARG A 97 14.10 25.92 9.96
C ARG A 97 15.17 26.47 10.90
N MET A 98 15.93 25.63 11.61
CA MET A 98 16.91 26.11 12.60
C MET A 98 18.35 26.03 12.07
N HIS A 99 19.20 26.92 12.60
CA HIS A 99 20.64 26.89 12.36
C HIS A 99 21.34 26.44 13.65
N PHE A 100 21.80 25.19 13.67
CA PHE A 100 22.51 24.61 14.82
C PHE A 100 23.81 23.92 14.38
N ARG A 101 24.78 23.82 15.29
CA ARG A 101 26.09 23.19 15.04
C ARG A 101 25.86 21.69 14.83
N GLY A 102 26.33 21.13 13.71
CA GLY A 102 26.17 19.71 13.37
C GLY A 102 25.01 19.37 12.42
N ARG A 103 24.19 20.34 11.99
CA ARG A 103 23.04 20.13 11.08
C ARG A 103 23.37 19.32 9.82
N LYS A 104 24.49 19.62 9.16
CA LYS A 104 24.93 18.90 7.94
C LYS A 104 25.28 17.44 8.20
N LEU A 105 25.86 17.14 9.36
CA LEU A 105 26.21 15.78 9.74
C LEU A 105 24.96 14.95 10.00
N VAL A 106 24.01 15.48 10.80
CA VAL A 106 22.73 14.81 11.06
C VAL A 106 21.97 14.55 9.76
N PHE A 107 21.90 15.55 8.88
CA PHE A 107 21.25 15.40 7.57
C PHE A 107 21.97 14.36 6.68
N GLY A 108 23.30 14.37 6.65
CA GLY A 108 24.09 13.38 5.91
C GLY A 108 23.89 11.95 6.40
N VAL A 109 23.80 11.74 7.72
CA VAL A 109 23.51 10.43 8.31
C VAL A 109 22.12 9.94 7.92
N ILE A 110 21.10 10.82 7.96
CA ILE A 110 19.74 10.46 7.53
C ILE A 110 19.72 10.08 6.04
N LEU A 111 20.44 10.81 5.18
CA LEU A 111 20.52 10.43 3.76
C LEU A 111 21.26 9.11 3.56
N ALA A 112 22.31 8.83 4.34
CA ALA A 112 23.05 7.58 4.26
C ALA A 112 22.17 6.36 4.58
N THR A 113 21.19 6.47 5.48
CA THR A 113 20.27 5.36 5.77
C THR A 113 19.31 5.06 4.61
N LEU A 114 19.03 6.03 3.73
CA LEU A 114 18.18 5.84 2.54
C LEU A 114 18.88 5.07 1.41
N VAL A 115 20.21 4.94 1.46
CA VAL A 115 21.00 4.20 0.47
C VAL A 115 20.93 2.68 0.72
N LEU A 116 20.55 2.26 1.93
CA LEU A 116 20.47 0.85 2.28
C LEU A 116 19.38 0.16 1.44
N PRO A 117 19.68 -0.99 0.81
CA PRO A 117 18.70 -1.73 0.03
C PRO A 117 17.58 -2.27 0.93
N SER A 118 16.37 -2.34 0.36
CA SER A 118 15.14 -2.76 1.05
C SER A 118 15.25 -4.14 1.68
N GLU A 119 15.94 -5.06 0.99
CA GLU A 119 16.06 -6.47 1.38
C GLU A 119 16.91 -6.62 2.64
N VAL A 120 18.00 -5.84 2.74
CA VAL A 120 18.88 -5.83 3.92
C VAL A 120 18.17 -5.19 5.11
N ASN A 121 17.44 -4.11 4.88
CA ASN A 121 16.67 -3.43 5.92
C ASN A 121 15.63 -4.38 6.55
N PHE A 122 14.92 -5.15 5.72
CA PHE A 122 13.96 -6.16 6.18
C PHE A 122 14.60 -7.19 7.11
N LEU A 123 15.73 -7.78 6.72
CA LEU A 123 16.42 -8.79 7.54
C LEU A 123 16.90 -8.21 8.87
N VAL A 124 17.53 -7.03 8.85
CA VAL A 124 18.05 -6.37 10.06
C VAL A 124 16.91 -6.04 11.02
N ASN A 125 15.79 -5.53 10.50
CA ASN A 125 14.61 -5.25 11.30
C ASN A 125 14.04 -6.53 11.93
N PHE A 126 13.90 -7.61 11.16
CA PHE A 126 13.41 -8.90 11.68
C PHE A 126 14.28 -9.44 12.83
N ILE A 127 15.61 -9.40 12.67
CA ILE A 127 16.55 -9.82 13.73
C ILE A 127 16.38 -8.93 14.97
N THR A 128 16.18 -7.63 14.78
CA THR A 128 16.01 -6.66 15.87
C THR A 128 14.73 -6.92 16.66
N VAL A 129 13.59 -7.05 15.98
CA VAL A 129 12.30 -7.38 16.60
C VAL A 129 12.35 -8.71 17.33
N THR A 130 13.06 -9.70 16.77
CA THR A 130 13.26 -11.01 17.41
C THR A 130 14.09 -10.90 18.69
N LYS A 131 15.21 -10.16 18.66
CA LYS A 131 16.05 -9.93 19.85
C LYS A 131 15.34 -9.15 20.95
N LEU A 132 14.40 -8.27 20.57
CA LEU A 132 13.57 -7.52 21.50
C LEU A 132 12.37 -8.32 22.02
N SER A 133 12.20 -9.59 21.61
CA SER A 133 11.06 -10.43 21.95
C SER A 133 9.71 -9.79 21.58
N LEU A 134 9.69 -8.98 20.52
CA LEU A 134 8.51 -8.28 20.01
C LEU A 134 7.86 -9.03 18.84
N VAL A 135 8.29 -10.27 18.57
CA VAL A 135 7.71 -11.12 17.53
C VAL A 135 6.24 -11.38 17.83
N ASP A 136 5.41 -11.31 16.79
CA ASP A 136 3.95 -11.52 16.88
C ASP A 136 3.21 -10.52 17.79
N THR A 137 3.74 -9.29 17.91
CA THR A 137 3.11 -8.22 18.69
C THR A 137 2.81 -6.99 17.84
N TYR A 138 1.75 -6.25 18.20
CA TYR A 138 1.45 -4.94 17.59
C TYR A 138 2.63 -3.98 17.73
N THR A 139 3.28 -3.99 18.88
CA THR A 139 4.42 -3.12 19.19
C THR A 139 5.60 -3.39 18.25
N GLY A 140 5.89 -4.66 17.94
CA GLY A 140 6.94 -5.03 17.00
C GLY A 140 6.70 -4.56 15.57
N VAL A 141 5.44 -4.32 15.18
CA VAL A 141 5.07 -3.78 13.85
C VAL A 141 4.95 -2.26 13.86
N ILE A 142 4.49 -1.67 14.98
CA ILE A 142 4.20 -0.24 15.09
C ILE A 142 5.45 0.59 15.37
N LEU A 143 6.39 0.05 16.15
CA LEU A 143 7.61 0.78 16.49
C LEU A 143 8.39 1.14 15.22
N PRO A 144 8.78 2.42 15.06
CA PRO A 144 9.46 2.92 13.87
C PRO A 144 10.89 2.42 13.73
#